data_AF-A0A447U6B9-F1
#
_entry.id   AF-A0A447U6B9-F1
#
_cell.length_a   1.000
_cell.length_b   1.000
_cell.length_c   1.000
_cell.angle_alpha   90.00
_cell.angle_beta   90.00
_cell.angle_gamma   90.00
#
_symmetry.space_group_name_H-M   'P 1'
#
loop_
_entity.id
_entity.type
_entity.pdbx_description
1 polymer ?
#
loop_
_entity_poly.entity_id
_entity_poly.type
_entity_poly.pdbx_seq_one_letter_code
_entity_poly.pdbx_strand_id
1 'polypeptide(L)'
;MTDNNGRKADFRNVVLVMTTKRWRARNPNVNLLVLFIRTTVPMRWARSRKCLRRSFRNRLDNIIWFDHLSGEVIHQVVDKFIVELQAQLDQKGVSLEVSQKRATGWRKRAMTGRWAHDQWRV
;
A
#
# COMPACT_ATOMS: atom_id res chain seq x y z
N MET A 1 12.51 -20.37 -11.04
CA MET A 1 13.41 -20.52 -9.87
C MET A 1 13.46 -21.98 -9.51
N THR A 2 14.40 -22.43 -8.69
CA THR A 2 14.39 -23.78 -8.12
C THR A 2 14.33 -23.68 -6.60
N ASP A 3 13.55 -24.54 -5.96
CA ASP A 3 13.55 -24.64 -4.50
C ASP A 3 14.81 -25.36 -3.99
N ASN A 4 14.97 -25.44 -2.67
CA ASN A 4 16.12 -26.08 -2.02
C ASN A 4 16.18 -27.61 -2.26
N ASN A 5 15.10 -28.18 -2.81
CA ASN A 5 15.00 -29.60 -3.17
C ASN A 5 15.16 -29.81 -4.68
N GLY A 6 15.60 -28.79 -5.43
CA GLY A 6 15.85 -28.86 -6.87
C GLY A 6 14.58 -28.82 -7.73
N ARG A 7 13.39 -28.64 -7.16
CA ARG A 7 12.14 -28.56 -7.92
C ARG A 7 12.08 -27.24 -8.66
N LYS A 8 11.76 -27.29 -9.95
CA LYS A 8 11.62 -26.10 -10.79
C LYS A 8 10.28 -25.41 -10.50
N ALA A 9 10.35 -24.23 -9.93
CA ALA A 9 9.23 -23.31 -9.78
C ALA A 9 9.05 -22.48 -11.06
N ASP A 10 7.87 -22.61 -11.66
CA ASP A 10 7.41 -21.89 -12.85
C ASP A 10 6.59 -20.65 -12.45
N PHE A 11 6.77 -19.54 -13.17
CA PHE A 11 6.14 -18.24 -12.90
C PHE A 11 5.29 -17.73 -14.08
N ARG A 12 5.00 -18.58 -15.08
CA ARG A 12 4.24 -18.18 -16.27
C ARG A 12 2.86 -17.58 -15.99
N ASN A 13 2.19 -17.99 -14.91
CA ASN A 13 0.86 -17.50 -14.51
C ASN A 13 0.89 -16.78 -13.14
N VAL A 14 1.95 -16.05 -12.83
CA VAL A 14 2.10 -15.34 -11.55
C VAL A 14 2.17 -13.84 -11.79
N VAL A 15 1.35 -13.08 -11.06
CA VAL A 15 1.51 -11.62 -10.95
C VAL A 15 2.37 -11.34 -9.72
N LEU A 16 3.60 -10.91 -9.95
CA LEU A 16 4.49 -10.50 -8.87
C LEU A 16 4.26 -9.02 -8.54
N VAL A 17 4.01 -8.71 -7.26
CA VAL A 17 3.86 -7.34 -6.76
C VAL A 17 4.95 -7.05 -5.74
N MET A 18 5.69 -5.96 -5.91
CA MET A 18 6.79 -5.60 -5.01
C MET A 18 6.60 -4.19 -4.46
N THR A 19 6.81 -4.00 -3.16
CA THR A 19 6.60 -2.69 -2.50
C THR A 19 7.93 -2.17 -1.97
N THR A 20 8.17 -0.86 -2.01
CA THR A 20 9.40 -0.30 -1.42
C THR A 20 9.16 1.01 -0.69
N LYS A 21 9.35 0.97 0.63
CA LYS A 21 9.32 2.16 1.49
C LYS A 21 10.57 3.02 1.38
N ARG A 22 11.62 2.50 0.74
CA ARG A 22 12.97 3.11 0.70
C ARG A 22 13.02 4.45 -0.04
N TRP A 23 12.02 4.74 -0.88
CA TRP A 23 11.85 6.03 -1.54
C TRP A 23 11.35 7.14 -0.58
N ARG A 24 10.54 6.80 0.42
CA ARG A 24 9.99 7.75 1.41
C ARG A 24 11.07 8.53 2.15
N ALA A 25 12.21 7.90 2.43
CA ALA A 25 13.33 8.54 3.13
C ALA A 25 13.97 9.69 2.33
N ARG A 26 13.83 9.70 0.99
CA ARG A 26 14.35 10.77 0.12
C ARG A 26 13.27 11.72 -0.38
N ASN A 27 12.01 11.27 -0.38
CA ASN A 27 10.85 12.05 -0.80
C ASN A 27 9.70 11.75 0.16
N PRO A 28 9.53 12.53 1.25
CA PRO A 28 8.49 12.28 2.24
C PRO A 28 7.07 12.38 1.65
N ASN A 29 6.95 13.00 0.46
CA ASN A 29 5.70 13.22 -0.24
C ASN A 29 5.25 12.07 -1.16
N VAL A 30 5.97 10.93 -1.19
CA VAL A 30 5.69 9.86 -2.16
C VAL A 30 5.84 8.48 -1.51
N ASN A 31 4.77 7.68 -1.59
CA ASN A 31 4.83 6.26 -1.33
C ASN A 31 5.00 5.51 -2.65
N LEU A 32 5.87 4.50 -2.69
CA LEU A 32 6.19 3.77 -3.93
C LEU A 32 5.79 2.30 -3.81
N LEU A 33 4.94 1.85 -4.73
CA LEU A 33 4.59 0.45 -4.95
C LEU A 33 4.98 0.08 -6.38
N VAL A 34 5.88 -0.88 -6.54
CA VAL A 34 6.23 -1.40 -7.87
C VAL A 34 5.25 -2.52 -8.22
N LEU A 35 4.19 -2.16 -8.94
CA LEU A 35 3.20 -3.11 -9.46
C LEU A 35 3.54 -3.48 -10.92
N PHE A 36 3.53 -4.77 -11.24
CA PHE A 36 3.69 -5.25 -12.61
C PHE A 36 2.32 -5.40 -13.26
N ILE A 37 1.90 -4.42 -14.06
CA ILE A 37 0.71 -4.50 -14.93
C ILE A 37 1.04 -3.77 -16.25
N ARG A 38 0.75 -4.40 -17.40
CA ARG A 38 0.94 -3.81 -18.75
C ARG A 38 0.21 -2.47 -18.86
N THR A 39 0.90 -1.35 -18.67
CA THR A 39 0.53 -0.03 -19.20
C THR A 39 1.75 0.90 -19.23
N THR A 40 1.85 1.72 -20.27
CA THR A 40 2.97 2.65 -20.51
C THR A 40 2.81 3.91 -19.66
N VAL A 41 3.81 4.25 -18.83
CA VAL A 41 3.86 5.54 -18.11
C VAL A 41 5.13 6.31 -18.46
N PRO A 42 5.04 7.51 -19.05
CA PRO A 42 6.20 8.36 -19.30
C PRO A 42 6.48 9.32 -18.13
N MET A 43 7.73 9.75 -18.02
CA MET A 43 8.23 10.94 -17.31
C MET A 43 8.67 10.82 -15.83
N ARG A 44 7.98 10.12 -14.91
CA ARG A 44 8.46 10.02 -13.50
C ARG A 44 9.63 9.02 -13.29
N TRP A 45 9.98 8.27 -14.32
CA TRP A 45 10.97 7.18 -14.33
C TRP A 45 12.43 7.62 -14.12
N ALA A 46 12.78 8.86 -14.47
CA ALA A 46 14.18 9.31 -14.43
C ALA A 46 14.78 9.34 -13.01
N ARG A 47 13.94 9.56 -11.98
CA ARG A 47 14.36 9.72 -10.58
C ARG A 47 14.57 8.39 -9.83
N SER A 48 14.00 7.27 -10.28
CA SER A 48 14.14 5.94 -9.64
C SER A 48 15.44 5.20 -9.96
N ARG A 49 16.23 5.72 -10.93
CA ARG A 49 17.45 5.07 -11.47
C ARG A 49 18.53 4.77 -10.42
N LYS A 50 18.56 5.48 -9.30
CA LYS A 50 19.58 5.33 -8.24
C LYS A 50 19.26 4.24 -7.21
N CYS A 51 17.99 3.85 -7.03
CA CYS A 51 17.59 2.91 -5.98
C CYS A 51 17.47 1.45 -6.46
N LEU A 52 17.37 1.21 -7.77
CA LEU A 52 17.24 -0.13 -8.35
C LEU A 52 18.37 -0.40 -9.36
N ARG A 53 19.01 -1.58 -9.25
CA ARG A 53 20.03 -2.02 -10.23
C ARG A 53 19.42 -2.08 -11.63
N ARG A 54 20.23 -1.79 -12.66
CA ARG A 54 19.77 -1.79 -14.07
C ARG A 54 19.17 -3.14 -14.48
N SER A 55 19.79 -4.25 -14.08
CA SER A 55 19.32 -5.61 -14.40
C SER A 55 17.92 -5.92 -13.85
N PHE A 56 17.59 -5.37 -12.68
CA PHE A 56 16.28 -5.54 -12.07
C PHE A 56 15.23 -4.66 -12.75
N ARG A 57 15.57 -3.41 -13.08
CA ARG A 57 14.69 -2.48 -13.79
C ARG A 57 14.29 -2.98 -15.17
N ASN A 58 15.22 -3.60 -15.90
CA ASN A 58 14.95 -4.13 -17.23
C ASN A 58 14.00 -5.35 -17.22
N ARG A 59 13.61 -5.83 -16.02
CA ARG A 59 12.64 -6.92 -15.84
C ARG A 59 11.30 -6.41 -15.30
N LEU A 60 11.16 -5.11 -15.04
CA LEU A 60 9.92 -4.51 -14.57
C LEU A 60 9.05 -4.10 -15.75
N ASP A 61 7.82 -4.59 -15.79
CA ASP A 61 6.85 -4.14 -16.79
C ASP A 61 6.34 -2.73 -16.49
N ASN A 62 6.12 -2.42 -15.20
CA ASN A 62 5.57 -1.13 -14.79
C ASN A 62 5.99 -0.73 -13.36
N ILE A 63 5.87 0.56 -13.06
CA ILE A 63 6.05 1.14 -11.72
C ILE A 63 4.91 2.13 -11.47
N ILE A 64 4.15 1.90 -10.40
CA ILE A 64 3.03 2.75 -10.01
C ILE A 64 3.45 3.64 -8.84
N TRP A 65 3.15 4.93 -8.95
CA TRP A 65 3.43 5.90 -7.89
C TRP A 65 2.17 6.12 -7.07
N PHE A 66 2.28 6.01 -5.75
CA PHE A 66 1.19 6.34 -4.85
C PHE A 66 1.47 7.71 -4.25
N ASP A 67 0.59 8.65 -4.57
CA ASP A 67 0.58 9.93 -3.89
C ASP A 67 -0.02 9.78 -2.50
N HIS A 68 0.11 10.84 -1.69
CA HIS A 68 -0.53 10.88 -0.38
C HIS A 68 -2.05 10.83 -0.52
N LEU A 69 -2.69 10.11 0.40
CA LEU A 69 -4.14 10.09 0.48
C LEU A 69 -4.62 11.49 0.88
N SER A 70 -5.60 12.02 0.13
CA SER A 70 -6.27 13.25 0.52
C SER A 70 -7.06 13.04 1.82
N GLY A 71 -7.34 14.13 2.53
CA GLY A 71 -8.14 14.05 3.75
C GLY A 71 -9.50 13.40 3.50
N GLU A 72 -10.15 13.72 2.37
CA GLU A 72 -11.42 13.14 1.95
C GLU A 72 -11.36 11.62 1.77
N VAL A 73 -10.31 11.10 1.11
CA VAL A 73 -10.14 9.65 0.94
C VAL A 73 -9.91 8.98 2.30
N ILE A 74 -9.16 9.61 3.20
CA ILE A 74 -8.96 9.11 4.56
C ILE A 74 -10.29 9.05 5.32
N HIS A 75 -11.20 10.01 5.13
CA HIS A 75 -12.54 9.98 5.72
C HIS A 75 -13.34 8.76 5.25
N GLN A 76 -13.39 8.53 3.94
CA GLN A 76 -14.10 7.38 3.36
C GLN A 76 -13.53 6.04 3.85
N VAL A 77 -12.21 5.94 3.98
CA VAL A 77 -11.55 4.74 4.49
C VAL A 77 -11.93 4.47 5.94
N VAL A 78 -11.90 5.49 6.80
CA VAL A 78 -12.31 5.34 8.21
C VAL A 78 -13.77 4.90 8.32
N ASP A 79 -14.66 5.49 7.51
CA ASP A 79 -16.08 5.16 7.54
C ASP A 79 -16.32 3.72 7.06
N LYS A 80 -15.61 3.28 6.01
CA LYS A 80 -15.63 1.88 5.57
C LYS A 80 -15.21 0.91 6.69
N PHE A 81 -14.14 1.20 7.42
CA PHE A 81 -13.68 0.35 8.51
C PHE A 81 -14.68 0.29 9.68
N ILE A 82 -15.39 1.38 9.97
CA ILE A 82 -16.44 1.39 11.00
C ILE A 82 -17.59 0.49 10.58
N VAL A 83 -18.00 0.54 9.31
CA VAL A 83 -19.07 -0.32 8.77
C VAL A 83 -18.64 -1.80 8.78
N GLU A 84 -17.42 -2.10 8.35
CA GLU A 84 -16.88 -3.48 8.40
C GLU A 84 -16.82 -4.00 9.84
N LEU A 85 -16.43 -3.16 10.81
CA LEU A 85 -16.42 -3.52 12.22
C LEU A 85 -17.83 -3.76 12.75
N GLN A 86 -18.80 -2.91 12.40
CA GLN A 86 -20.20 -3.10 12.78
C GLN A 86 -20.72 -4.45 12.25
N ALA A 87 -20.46 -4.77 10.98
CA ALA A 87 -20.88 -6.05 10.40
C ALA A 87 -20.29 -7.28 11.14
N GLN A 88 -19.05 -7.18 11.66
CA GLN A 88 -18.45 -8.23 12.49
C GLN A 88 -19.06 -8.30 13.90
N LEU A 89 -19.50 -7.17 14.45
CA LEU A 89 -20.12 -7.08 15.77
C LEU A 89 -21.59 -7.50 15.77
N ASP A 90 -22.31 -7.25 14.67
CA ASP A 90 -23.69 -7.70 14.46
C ASP A 90 -23.80 -9.23 14.58
N GLN A 91 -22.80 -9.96 14.06
CA GLN A 91 -22.71 -11.42 14.21
C GLN A 91 -22.60 -11.87 15.68
N LYS A 92 -22.18 -10.97 16.57
CA LYS A 92 -22.06 -11.20 18.03
C LYS A 92 -23.17 -10.53 18.83
N GLY A 93 -24.15 -9.92 18.17
CA GLY A 93 -25.24 -9.17 18.82
C GLY A 93 -24.78 -7.89 19.52
N VAL A 94 -23.65 -7.30 19.10
CA VAL A 94 -23.09 -6.08 19.71
C VAL A 94 -23.34 -4.89 18.80
N SER A 95 -23.99 -3.85 19.32
CA SER A 95 -24.15 -2.56 18.64
C SER A 95 -22.97 -1.64 18.94
N LEU A 96 -22.40 -0.99 17.91
CA LEU A 96 -21.35 0.01 18.06
C LEU A 96 -21.90 1.40 17.76
N GLU A 97 -21.96 2.24 18.80
CA GLU A 97 -22.22 3.66 18.63
C GLU A 97 -20.91 4.47 18.63
N VAL A 98 -20.61 5.11 17.50
CA VAL A 98 -19.44 6.00 17.39
C VAL A 98 -19.91 7.45 17.38
N SER A 99 -19.54 8.22 18.41
CA SER A 99 -19.85 9.65 18.43
C SER A 99 -19.03 10.42 17.39
N GLN A 100 -19.64 11.45 16.80
CA GLN A 100 -19.02 12.25 15.74
C GLN A 100 -17.69 12.90 16.16
N LYS A 101 -17.56 13.25 17.44
CA LYS A 101 -16.33 13.78 18.03
C LYS A 101 -15.20 12.74 18.02
N ARG A 102 -15.50 11.47 18.33
CA ARG A 102 -14.52 10.37 18.31
C ARG A 102 -14.13 9.99 16.88
N ALA A 103 -15.09 9.90 15.96
CA ALA A 103 -14.82 9.66 14.54
C ALA A 103 -13.89 10.72 13.96
N THR A 104 -14.16 12.00 14.23
CA THR A 104 -13.31 13.13 13.81
C THR A 104 -11.89 13.04 14.41
N GLY A 105 -11.77 12.58 15.67
CA GLY A 105 -10.47 12.31 16.30
C GLY A 105 -9.68 11.21 15.60
N TRP A 106 -10.34 10.10 15.22
CA TRP A 106 -9.70 9.02 14.45
C TRP A 106 -9.23 9.48 13.09
N ARG A 107 -10.07 10.27 12.39
CA ARG A 107 -9.73 10.87 11.09
C ARG A 107 -8.50 11.77 11.19
N LYS A 108 -8.44 12.67 12.19
CA LYS A 108 -7.25 13.51 12.44
C LYS A 108 -6.00 12.69 12.74
N ARG A 109 -6.12 11.62 13.53
CA ARG A 109 -4.99 10.74 13.83
C ARG A 109 -4.52 9.96 12.61
N ALA A 110 -5.44 9.47 11.76
CA ALA A 110 -5.13 8.76 10.53
C ALA A 110 -4.31 9.63 9.56
N MET A 111 -4.65 10.93 9.46
CA MET A 111 -3.90 11.91 8.65
C MET A 111 -2.46 12.15 9.12
N THR A 112 -2.15 11.94 10.41
CA THR A 112 -0.77 12.13 10.92
C THR A 112 0.22 11.02 10.53
N GLY A 113 -0.20 10.02 9.75
CA GLY A 113 0.68 8.99 9.18
C GLY A 113 1.30 8.00 10.19
N ARG A 114 1.05 8.19 11.50
CA ARG A 114 1.58 7.33 12.57
C ARG A 114 1.06 5.89 12.52
N TRP A 115 -0.14 5.67 11.97
CA TRP A 115 -0.75 4.34 11.87
C TRP A 115 -0.07 3.41 10.86
N ALA A 116 0.50 3.96 9.79
CA ALA A 116 1.11 3.15 8.72
C ALA A 116 2.48 2.57 9.10
N HIS A 117 3.12 3.10 10.15
CA HIS A 117 4.46 2.67 10.56
C HIS A 117 4.43 1.39 11.40
N ASP A 118 3.38 1.20 12.20
CA ASP A 118 3.31 0.11 13.19
C ASP A 118 2.68 -1.19 12.64
N GLN A 119 1.96 -1.12 11.53
CA GLN A 119 1.26 -2.29 10.95
C GLN A 119 2.11 -3.15 9.99
N TRP A 120 3.39 -2.81 9.80
CA TRP A 120 4.27 -3.48 8.82
C TRP A 120 5.67 -3.76 9.36
N ARG A 121 5.81 -3.98 10.67
CA ARG A 121 6.94 -4.79 11.17
C ARG A 121 6.49 -6.24 11.11
N VAL A 122 6.91 -6.92 10.05
CA VAL A 122 7.11 -8.37 10.07
C VAL A 122 8.56 -8.60 10.46
#